data_AF-A0A536NXZ5-F1
#
_entry.id   AF-A0A536NXZ5-F1
#
_cell.length_a   1.000
_cell.length_b   1.000
_cell.length_c   1.000
_cell.angle_alpha   90.00
_cell.angle_beta   90.00
_cell.angle_gamma   90.00
#
_symmetry.space_group_name_H-M   'P 1'
#
loop_
_entity.id
_entity.type
_entity.pdbx_description
1 polymer ?
#
loop_
_entity_poly.entity_id
_entity_poly.type
_entity_poly.pdbx_seq_one_letter_code
_entity_poly.pdbx_strand_id
1 'polypeptide(L)' 'MSRWLMFGAGAVLLLWGWFVLGFLAEPSAVDRVRLALVVIGGGSMLVGLAACVAAVWMLVARRT' A
#
# COMPACT_ATOMS: atom_id res chain seq x y z
N MET A 1 -10.18 -3.01 16.71
CA MET A 1 -9.69 -2.19 15.58
C MET A 1 -10.89 -1.64 14.81
N SER A 2 -10.94 -0.32 14.53
CA SER A 2 -12.03 0.26 13.74
C SER A 2 -11.86 -0.07 12.25
N ARG A 3 -12.90 -0.58 11.58
CA ARG A 3 -12.88 -0.88 10.14
C ARG A 3 -12.55 0.34 9.27
N TRP A 4 -13.01 1.52 9.70
CA TRP A 4 -12.70 2.79 9.06
C TRP A 4 -11.22 3.16 9.16
N LEU A 5 -10.59 2.79 10.28
CA LEU A 5 -9.15 2.94 10.46
C LEU A 5 -8.38 2.06 9.48
N MET A 6 -8.83 0.82 9.24
CA MET A 6 -8.17 -0.09 8.29
C MET A 6 -8.29 0.39 6.84
N PHE A 7 -9.45 0.91 6.43
CA PHE A 7 -9.59 1.56 5.12
C PHE A 7 -8.72 2.80 5.00
N GLY A 8 -8.71 3.66 6.03
CA GLY A 8 -7.87 4.87 6.03
C GLY A 8 -6.39 4.53 5.94
N ALA A 9 -5.91 3.60 6.77
CA ALA A 9 -4.52 3.14 6.75
C ALA A 9 -4.17 2.47 5.41
N GLY A 10 -5.07 1.64 4.86
CA GLY A 10 -4.89 1.03 3.55
C GLY A 10 -4.75 2.07 2.45
N ALA A 11 -5.67 3.04 2.38
CA ALA A 11 -5.62 4.12 1.39
C ALA A 11 -4.35 4.97 1.50
N VAL A 12 -3.91 5.29 2.72
CA VAL A 12 -2.65 6.03 2.95
C VAL A 12 -1.45 5.22 2.45
N LEU A 13 -1.39 3.91 2.72
CA LEU A 13 -0.31 3.06 2.23
C LEU A 13 -0.29 2.92 0.71
N LEU A 14 -1.46 2.89 0.07
CA LEU A 14 -1.57 2.90 -1.39
C LEU A 14 -1.07 4.23 -1.97
N LEU A 15 -1.49 5.36 -1.42
CA LEU A 15 -1.00 6.67 -1.86
C LEU A 15 0.51 6.82 -1.66
N TRP A 16 1.01 6.36 -0.51
CA TRP A 16 2.43 6.37 -0.18
C TRP A 16 3.23 5.48 -1.13
N GLY A 17 2.79 4.24 -1.33
CA GLY A 17 3.44 3.31 -2.25
C GLY A 17 3.49 3.86 -3.68
N TRP A 18 2.44 4.56 -4.12
CA TRP A 18 2.34 5.13 -5.45
C TRP A 18 3.36 6.25 -5.63
N PHE A 19 3.41 7.14 -4.64
CA PHE A 19 4.38 8.22 -4.57
C PHE A 19 5.82 7.68 -4.61
N VAL A 20 6.16 6.68 -3.78
CA VAL A 20 7.50 6.06 -3.74
C VAL A 20 7.86 5.40 -5.08
N LEU A 21 6.92 4.68 -5.70
CA LEU A 21 7.17 4.07 -7.01
C LEU A 21 7.34 5.09 -8.13
N GLY A 22 6.81 6.31 -7.98
CA GLY A 22 7.01 7.42 -8.91
C GLY A 22 8.50 7.79 -9.11
N PHE A 23 9.32 7.64 -8.07
CA PHE A 23 10.76 7.87 -8.14
C PHE A 23 11.50 6.90 -9.08
N LEU A 24 10.87 5.80 -9.52
CA LEU A 24 11.45 4.91 -10.53
C LEU A 24 11.63 5.57 -11.90
N ALA A 25 10.91 6.67 -12.17
CA ALA A 25 11.07 7.43 -13.40
C ALA A 25 12.27 8.40 -13.36
N GLU A 26 12.91 8.57 -12.20
CA GLU A 26 14.01 9.51 -12.04
C GLU A 26 15.34 8.89 -12.50
N PRO A 27 16.19 9.65 -13.21
CA PRO A 27 17.51 9.17 -13.66
C PRO A 27 18.45 8.73 -12.51
N SER A 28 18.21 9.24 -11.30
CA SER A 28 18.95 8.92 -10.07
C SER A 28 18.61 7.55 -9.47
N ALA A 29 17.53 6.91 -9.93
CA ALA A 29 17.06 5.62 -9.41
C ALA A 29 17.86 4.43 -9.98
N VAL A 30 19.16 4.39 -9.69
CA VAL A 30 20.09 3.36 -10.16
C VAL A 30 20.28 2.23 -9.13
N ASP A 31 20.59 1.04 -9.62
CA ASP A 31 20.99 -0.15 -8.85
C ASP A 31 20.16 -0.39 -7.57
N ARG A 32 20.79 -0.21 -6.40
CA ARG A 32 20.22 -0.48 -5.08
C ARG A 32 19.11 0.49 -4.72
N VAL A 33 19.15 1.73 -5.23
CA VAL A 33 18.08 2.71 -5.03
C VAL A 33 16.82 2.21 -5.73
N ARG A 34 16.95 1.73 -6.97
CA ARG A 34 15.83 1.16 -7.72
C ARG A 34 15.20 -0.03 -7.00
N LEU A 35 16.03 -0.93 -6.47
CA LEU A 35 15.57 -2.07 -5.68
C LEU A 35 14.84 -1.61 -4.41
N ALA A 36 15.39 -0.64 -3.69
CA ALA A 36 14.76 -0.09 -2.49
C ALA A 36 13.40 0.54 -2.79
N LEU A 37 13.27 1.30 -3.88
CA LEU A 37 12.01 1.90 -4.32
C LEU A 37 10.96 0.82 -4.63
N VAL A 38 11.33 -0.25 -5.33
CA VAL A 38 10.43 -1.38 -5.61
C VAL A 38 9.99 -2.09 -4.33
N VAL A 39 10.93 -2.39 -3.42
CA VAL A 39 10.62 -3.11 -2.17
C VAL A 39 9.73 -2.27 -1.25
N ILE A 40 10.07 -0.99 -1.05
CA ILE A 40 9.33 -0.10 -0.16
C ILE A 40 7.99 0.28 -0.78
N GLY A 41 8.00 0.76 -2.03
CA GLY A 41 6.79 1.21 -2.72
C GLY A 41 5.84 0.06 -3.03
N GLY A 42 6.37 -1.04 -3.58
CA GLY A 42 5.61 -2.26 -3.86
C GLY A 42 5.14 -2.96 -2.58
N GLY A 43 5.96 -3.01 -1.54
CA GLY A 43 5.56 -3.53 -0.23
C GLY A 43 4.42 -2.71 0.39
N SER A 44 4.52 -1.38 0.34
CA SER A 44 3.46 -0.48 0.82
C SER A 44 2.14 -0.71 0.07
N MET A 45 2.21 -0.90 -1.25
CA MET A 45 1.05 -1.25 -2.08
C MET A 45 0.38 -2.56 -1.65
N LEU A 46 1.18 -3.62 -1.50
CA LEU A 46 0.66 -4.95 -1.12
C LEU A 46 -0.02 -4.91 0.24
N VAL A 47 0.61 -4.28 1.23
CA VAL A 47 0.04 -4.16 2.58
C VAL A 47 -1.21 -3.28 2.57
N GLY A 48 -1.20 -2.17 1.82
CA GLY A 48 -2.35 -1.29 1.66
C GLY A 48 -3.57 -2.01 1.05
N LEU A 49 -3.34 -2.78 -0.02
CA LEU A 49 -4.37 -3.62 -0.64
C LEU A 49 -4.90 -4.67 0.33
N ALA A 50 -4.01 -5.38 1.03
CA ALA A 50 -4.40 -6.39 2.01
C ALA A 50 -5.24 -5.80 3.15
N ALA A 51 -4.91 -4.61 3.64
CA ALA A 51 -5.67 -3.91 4.66
C ALA A 51 -7.09 -3.55 4.17
N CYS A 52 -7.22 -3.05 2.94
CA CYS A 52 -8.51 -2.76 2.32
C CYS A 52 -9.35 -4.04 2.14
N VAL A 53 -8.75 -5.12 1.64
CA VAL A 53 -9.43 -6.42 1.45
C VAL A 53 -9.90 -6.97 2.80
N ALA A 54 -9.07 -6.92 3.84
CA ALA A 54 -9.45 -7.36 5.18
C ALA A 54 -10.61 -6.51 5.75
N ALA A 55 -10.59 -5.20 5.53
CA ALA A 55 -11.66 -4.30 5.97
C ALA A 55 -13.00 -4.60 5.25
N VAL A 56 -12.97 -4.90 3.95
CA VAL A 56 -14.14 -5.35 3.17
C VAL A 56 -14.64 -6.70 3.70
N TRP A 57 -13.74 -7.66 3.91
CA TRP A 57 -14.11 -8.97 4.44
C TRP A 57 -14.83 -8.86 5.79
N MET A 58 -14.32 -8.03 6.70
CA MET A 58 -14.97 -7.76 8.00
C MET A 58 -16.34 -7.08 7.87
N LEU A 59 -16.60 -6.34 6.79
CA LEU A 59 -17.92 -5.79 6.51
C LEU A 59 -18.90 -6.88 6.03
N VAL A 60 -18.43 -7.79 5.18
CA VAL A 60 -19.24 -8.89 4.62
C VAL A 60 -19.54 -9.93 5.69
N ALA A 61 -18.54 -10.37 6.46
CA ALA A 61 -18.68 -11.39 7.50
C ALA A 61 -19.60 -10.99 8.67
N ARG A 62 -19.93 -9.70 8.81
CA ARG A 62 -20.93 -9.23 9.80
C ARG A 62 -22.37 -9.29 9.27
N ARG A 63 -22.56 -9.54 7.98
CA ARG A 63 -23.87 -9.60 7.31
C ARG A 63 -24.37 -11.03 7.06
N THR A 64 -23.53 -12.03 7.33
CA THR A 64 -23.81 -13.47 7.25
C THR A 64 -23.97 -14.03 8.64
#